data_AF-A0A1Z8MG93-F1
#
_entry.id   AF-A0A1Z8MG93-F1
#
_cell.length_a   1.000
_cell.length_b   1.000
_cell.length_c   1.000
_cell.angle_alpha   90.00
_cell.angle_beta   90.00
_cell.angle_gamma   90.00
#
_symmetry.space_group_name_H-M   'P 1'
#
loop_
_entity.id
_entity.type
_entity.pdbx_description
1 polymer ?
#
loop_
_entity_poly.entity_id
_entity_poly.type
_entity_poly.pdbx_seq_one_letter_code
_entity_poly.pdbx_strand_id
1 'polypeptide(L)'
;MRYAFRLAELLGHTPDRRKRPGTIKSIVEHTGLDRHQVASLLKNEAKYIPLDALSRLCDYLIDQGYATADQLPGALFAVNPENFWELIARRKEIELVIGVRATDSNPTPEGASVVASDSVLVGEVLSGVSTLGGVAKHKESEGDTAGREVPMPDRFQQTLVWSPGQVDLQDVRSRAHDVFESYIDDTGDRGMICVGSIKSNPVVELLFSDVFGCTPYVTEDDVDDVSARSCPFFLRYRDTDPKPDSASAGTRLSKNEDAPQPGFYFEKNDGTWEFAGGTNKDTALVFYIYREALGRLDMVLSGFSGRATRLLAKTLAIRGEEFWPPIYEKSGDIIGAYLVTYERPEDTESRDEALFNPSGPAEIMPLPTEAIARRMARR
;
A
#
# COMPACT_ATOMS: atom_id res chain seq x y z
N MET A 1 12.13 -12.50 1.34
CA MET A 1 12.21 -13.24 0.05
C MET A 1 11.76 -14.70 0.22
N ARG A 2 10.52 -15.03 -0.18
CA ARG A 2 10.05 -16.42 -0.31
C ARG A 2 10.12 -16.81 -1.77
N TYR A 3 10.72 -17.94 -2.11
CA TYR A 3 10.62 -18.48 -3.47
C TYR A 3 9.24 -19.11 -3.66
N ALA A 4 8.60 -18.81 -4.77
CA ALA A 4 7.29 -19.23 -5.18
C ALA A 4 7.40 -20.12 -6.41
N PHE A 5 6.68 -21.23 -6.40
CA PHE A 5 6.57 -22.13 -7.52
C PHE A 5 5.31 -21.82 -8.35
N ARG A 6 5.48 -21.22 -9.53
CA ARG A 6 4.40 -20.66 -10.39
C ARG A 6 3.75 -21.68 -11.34
N LEU A 7 3.72 -22.95 -10.95
CA LEU A 7 3.19 -24.01 -11.82
C LEU A 7 1.71 -23.79 -12.17
N ALA A 8 0.88 -23.39 -11.22
CA ALA A 8 -0.54 -23.16 -11.48
C ALA A 8 -0.78 -21.99 -12.45
N GLU A 9 0.05 -20.96 -12.40
CA GLU A 9 -0.09 -19.78 -13.24
C GLU A 9 0.29 -20.08 -14.69
N LEU A 10 1.43 -20.74 -14.91
CA LEU A 10 1.85 -21.18 -16.25
C LEU A 10 0.83 -22.11 -16.92
N LEU A 11 0.10 -22.89 -16.12
CA LEU A 11 -0.93 -23.81 -16.60
C LEU A 11 -2.32 -23.16 -16.76
N GLY A 12 -2.50 -21.90 -16.35
CA GLY A 12 -3.82 -21.26 -16.27
C GLY A 12 -4.78 -22.01 -15.32
N HIS A 13 -4.25 -22.63 -14.27
CA HIS A 13 -5.00 -23.50 -13.37
C HIS A 13 -5.77 -22.70 -12.31
N THR A 14 -7.06 -22.46 -12.55
CA THR A 14 -7.99 -21.97 -11.51
C THR A 14 -8.56 -23.13 -10.68
N PRO A 15 -8.43 -23.10 -9.33
CA PRO A 15 -8.98 -24.14 -8.46
C PRO A 15 -10.51 -24.05 -8.36
N ASP A 16 -11.21 -24.67 -9.30
CA ASP A 16 -12.67 -24.82 -9.26
C ASP A 16 -13.04 -26.20 -8.68
N ARG A 17 -13.71 -26.21 -7.53
CA ARG A 17 -14.18 -27.45 -6.85
C ARG A 17 -15.14 -28.29 -7.71
N ARG A 18 -15.76 -27.70 -8.75
CA ARG A 18 -16.72 -28.38 -9.63
C ARG A 18 -16.10 -28.93 -10.92
N LYS A 19 -14.92 -28.46 -11.32
CA LYS A 19 -14.19 -28.99 -12.48
C LYS A 19 -13.13 -29.95 -12.00
N ARG A 20 -13.26 -31.24 -12.33
CA ARG A 20 -12.16 -32.20 -12.12
C ARG A 20 -11.05 -31.89 -13.14
N PRO A 21 -9.88 -31.36 -12.74
CA PRO A 21 -8.86 -30.98 -13.69
C PRO A 21 -8.07 -32.24 -14.08
N GLY A 22 -8.14 -32.64 -15.35
CA GLY A 22 -7.27 -33.69 -15.91
C GLY A 22 -5.78 -33.34 -15.83
N THR A 23 -5.46 -32.07 -15.54
CA THR A 23 -4.12 -31.50 -15.42
C THR A 23 -3.23 -32.22 -14.41
N ILE A 24 -3.74 -32.55 -13.21
CA ILE A 24 -2.93 -33.25 -12.19
C ILE A 24 -2.55 -34.64 -12.69
N LYS A 25 -3.50 -35.35 -13.31
CA LYS A 25 -3.26 -36.70 -13.86
C LYS A 25 -2.23 -36.65 -14.99
N SER A 26 -2.36 -35.68 -15.90
CA SER A 26 -1.42 -35.45 -17.01
C SER A 26 0.01 -35.22 -16.53
N ILE A 27 0.18 -34.35 -15.53
CA ILE A 27 1.50 -34.07 -14.95
C ILE A 27 2.07 -35.31 -14.26
N VAL A 28 1.27 -36.04 -13.49
CA VAL A 28 1.70 -37.30 -12.84
C VAL A 28 2.17 -38.32 -13.88
N GLU A 29 1.42 -38.50 -14.97
CA GLU A 29 1.75 -39.47 -16.02
C GLU A 29 3.04 -39.08 -16.78
N HIS A 30 3.28 -37.79 -17.02
CA HIS A 30 4.44 -37.32 -17.78
C HIS A 30 5.71 -37.18 -16.91
N THR A 31 5.57 -36.74 -15.66
CA THR A 31 6.72 -36.47 -14.78
C THR A 31 7.08 -37.65 -13.87
N GLY A 32 6.13 -38.55 -13.61
CA GLY A 32 6.26 -39.62 -12.62
C GLY A 32 6.18 -39.14 -11.16
N LEU A 33 5.79 -37.88 -10.92
CA LEU A 33 5.56 -37.33 -9.58
C LEU A 33 4.32 -37.94 -8.94
N ASP A 34 4.30 -37.99 -7.60
CA ASP A 34 3.10 -38.40 -6.88
C ASP A 34 1.98 -37.35 -7.00
N ARG A 35 0.72 -37.79 -6.98
CA ARG A 35 -0.45 -36.92 -7.08
C ARG A 35 -0.48 -35.84 -5.99
N HIS A 36 -0.09 -36.18 -4.76
CA HIS A 36 -0.06 -35.23 -3.66
C HIS A 36 1.07 -34.20 -3.84
N GLN A 37 2.21 -34.62 -4.38
CA GLN A 37 3.30 -33.71 -4.73
C GLN A 37 2.88 -32.73 -5.82
N VAL A 38 2.25 -33.18 -6.90
CA VAL A 38 1.74 -32.29 -7.97
C VAL A 38 0.68 -31.34 -7.42
N ALA A 39 -0.23 -31.81 -6.55
CA ALA A 39 -1.21 -30.95 -5.91
C ALA A 39 -0.56 -29.90 -5.00
N SER A 40 0.49 -30.26 -4.27
CA SER A 40 1.25 -29.35 -3.42
C SER A 40 2.04 -28.33 -4.24
N LEU A 41 2.60 -28.72 -5.40
CA LEU A 41 3.27 -27.82 -6.34
C LEU A 41 2.29 -26.82 -6.97
N LEU A 42 1.09 -27.26 -7.35
CA LEU A 42 0.03 -26.37 -7.86
C LEU A 42 -0.47 -25.36 -6.81
N LYS A 43 -0.39 -25.72 -5.52
CA LYS A 43 -0.74 -24.82 -4.41
C LYS A 43 0.43 -24.00 -3.89
N ASN A 44 1.63 -24.16 -4.45
CA ASN A 44 2.85 -23.53 -3.95
C ASN A 44 3.16 -23.88 -2.47
N GLU A 45 2.82 -25.11 -2.05
CA GLU A 45 3.04 -25.62 -0.68
C GLU A 45 4.29 -26.52 -0.59
N ALA A 46 4.85 -26.93 -1.74
CA ALA A 46 5.98 -27.85 -1.80
C ALA A 46 7.29 -27.14 -1.37
N LYS A 47 7.94 -27.66 -0.34
CA LYS A 47 9.21 -27.10 0.18
C LYS A 47 10.42 -27.39 -0.71
N TYR A 48 10.37 -28.45 -1.51
CA TYR A 48 11.44 -28.88 -2.40
C TYR A 48 10.86 -29.66 -3.59
N ILE A 49 11.55 -29.62 -4.71
CA ILE A 49 11.31 -30.47 -5.87
C ILE A 49 12.65 -31.13 -6.26
N PRO A 50 12.72 -32.46 -6.42
CA PRO A 50 13.92 -33.11 -6.93
C PRO A 50 14.30 -32.56 -8.31
N LEU A 51 15.59 -32.36 -8.58
CA LEU A 51 16.07 -31.80 -9.85
C LEU A 51 15.60 -32.62 -11.07
N ASP A 52 15.60 -33.95 -10.96
CA ASP A 52 15.13 -34.83 -12.03
C ASP A 52 13.63 -34.64 -12.31
N ALA A 53 12.83 -34.39 -11.28
CA ALA A 53 11.41 -34.12 -11.41
C ALA A 53 11.15 -32.70 -11.95
N LEU A 54 11.97 -31.73 -11.56
CA LEU A 54 11.95 -30.38 -12.11
C LEU A 54 12.26 -30.40 -13.61
N SER A 55 13.27 -31.17 -14.04
CA SER A 55 13.62 -31.34 -15.45
C SER A 55 12.43 -31.88 -16.24
N ARG A 56 11.81 -32.98 -15.79
CA ARG A 56 10.65 -33.58 -16.47
C ARG A 56 9.43 -32.67 -16.48
N LEU A 57 9.28 -31.84 -15.46
CA LEU A 57 8.21 -30.85 -15.41
C LEU A 57 8.47 -29.71 -16.41
N CYS A 58 9.73 -29.28 -16.58
CA CYS A 58 10.09 -28.34 -17.65
C CYS A 58 9.81 -28.95 -19.03
N ASP A 59 10.20 -30.21 -19.26
CA ASP A 59 9.92 -30.93 -20.52
C ASP A 59 8.41 -30.99 -20.78
N TYR A 60 7.60 -31.33 -19.77
CA TYR A 60 6.14 -31.30 -19.87
C TYR A 60 5.60 -29.93 -20.29
N LEU A 61 6.10 -28.84 -19.70
CA LEU A 61 5.63 -27.49 -20.00
C LEU A 61 5.99 -27.06 -21.42
N ILE A 62 7.14 -27.51 -21.93
CA ILE A 62 7.56 -27.28 -23.32
C ILE A 62 6.69 -28.10 -24.27
N ASP A 63 6.54 -29.40 -24.02
CA ASP A 63 5.79 -30.33 -24.86
C ASP A 63 4.31 -29.94 -25.00
N GLN A 64 3.72 -29.39 -23.94
CA GLN A 64 2.34 -28.93 -23.93
C GLN A 64 2.18 -27.45 -24.35
N GLY A 65 3.29 -26.76 -24.68
CA GLY A 65 3.28 -25.39 -25.19
C GLY A 65 2.95 -24.30 -24.15
N TYR A 66 3.14 -24.59 -22.86
CA TYR A 66 2.92 -23.62 -21.77
C TYR A 66 4.08 -22.64 -21.58
N ALA A 67 5.30 -23.03 -21.96
CA ALA A 67 6.49 -22.19 -21.86
C ALA A 67 7.55 -22.62 -22.89
N THR A 68 8.51 -21.75 -23.20
CA THR A 68 9.63 -22.07 -24.09
C THR A 68 10.89 -22.45 -23.31
N ALA A 69 11.82 -23.16 -23.94
CA ALA A 69 13.03 -23.68 -23.29
C ALA A 69 13.94 -22.57 -22.73
N ASP A 70 13.93 -21.37 -23.33
CA ASP A 70 14.67 -20.19 -22.89
C ASP A 70 14.08 -19.54 -21.62
N GLN A 71 12.83 -19.84 -21.28
CA GLN A 71 12.14 -19.30 -20.11
C GLN A 71 12.27 -20.19 -18.87
N LEU A 72 12.59 -21.47 -19.04
CA LEU A 72 12.64 -22.46 -17.96
C LEU A 72 14.08 -22.74 -17.51
N PRO A 73 14.31 -23.06 -16.21
CA PRO A 73 13.33 -23.15 -15.13
C PRO A 73 12.93 -21.80 -14.53
N GLY A 74 13.50 -20.68 -15.01
CA GLY A 74 13.27 -19.35 -14.43
C GLY A 74 11.80 -18.98 -14.28
N ALA A 75 10.96 -19.26 -15.27
CA ALA A 75 9.53 -18.98 -15.24
C ALA A 75 8.75 -19.77 -14.16
N LEU A 76 9.28 -20.91 -13.69
CA LEU A 76 8.69 -21.69 -12.61
C LEU A 76 8.95 -21.09 -11.23
N PHE A 77 9.99 -20.28 -11.09
CA PHE A 77 10.39 -19.70 -9.82
C PHE A 77 10.18 -18.19 -9.87
N ALA A 78 9.32 -17.67 -9.00
CA ALA A 78 9.32 -16.26 -8.69
C ALA A 78 9.75 -16.04 -7.25
N VAL A 79 10.15 -14.82 -6.94
CA VAL A 79 10.08 -14.35 -5.57
C VAL A 79 8.60 -14.07 -5.32
N ASN A 80 7.97 -14.80 -4.39
CA ASN A 80 6.66 -14.41 -3.86
C ASN A 80 6.86 -13.04 -3.23
N PRO A 81 6.22 -12.00 -3.77
CA PRO A 81 6.39 -10.68 -3.23
C PRO A 81 5.71 -10.67 -1.84
N GLU A 82 6.26 -9.90 -0.90
CA GLU A 82 5.88 -9.94 0.52
C GLU A 82 4.43 -9.47 0.69
N ASN A 83 3.56 -10.27 1.31
CA ASN A 83 2.19 -9.84 1.63
C ASN A 83 2.20 -8.48 2.37
N PHE A 84 1.12 -7.70 2.27
CA PHE A 84 1.07 -6.30 2.76
C PHE A 84 1.68 -6.11 4.16
N TRP A 85 1.27 -6.91 5.15
CA TRP A 85 1.82 -6.79 6.50
C TRP A 85 3.25 -7.33 6.61
N GLU A 86 3.61 -8.35 5.83
CA GLU A 86 4.94 -8.95 5.82
C GLU A 86 5.97 -7.97 5.24
N LEU A 87 5.58 -7.16 4.26
CA LEU A 87 6.37 -6.08 3.69
C LEU A 87 6.83 -5.09 4.76
N ILE A 88 5.90 -4.69 5.64
CA ILE A 88 6.17 -3.76 6.74
C ILE A 88 6.97 -4.46 7.86
N ALA A 89 6.53 -5.65 8.28
CA ALA A 89 7.10 -6.35 9.43
C ALA A 89 8.54 -6.83 9.23
N ARG A 90 9.00 -6.95 7.97
CA ARG A 90 10.37 -7.34 7.63
C ARG A 90 11.38 -6.20 7.70
N ARG A 91 10.94 -4.94 7.71
CA ARG A 91 11.85 -3.81 7.79
C ARG A 91 12.53 -3.83 9.15
N LYS A 92 13.84 -3.61 9.21
CA LYS A 92 14.57 -3.58 10.49
C LYS A 92 14.19 -2.35 11.31
N GLU A 93 14.02 -1.21 10.64
CA GLU A 93 13.63 0.03 11.30
C GLU A 93 12.32 0.55 10.70
N ILE A 94 11.36 0.89 11.55
CA ILE A 94 10.11 1.56 11.14
C ILE A 94 10.01 2.92 11.82
N GLU A 95 9.81 3.96 11.02
CA GLU A 95 9.51 5.31 11.47
C GLU A 95 8.06 5.69 11.15
N LEU A 96 7.27 5.95 12.18
CA LEU A 96 5.90 6.46 12.07
C LEU A 96 5.93 7.99 12.13
N VAL A 97 5.56 8.65 11.04
CA VAL A 97 5.51 10.11 10.96
C VAL A 97 4.07 10.57 11.16
N ILE A 98 3.85 11.41 12.18
CA ILE A 98 2.51 11.81 12.62
C ILE A 98 2.41 13.33 12.73
N GLY A 99 1.33 13.87 12.17
CA GLY A 99 0.95 15.27 12.28
C GLY A 99 0.47 15.65 13.67
N VAL A 100 1.00 16.75 14.22
CA VAL A 100 0.62 17.29 15.53
C VAL A 100 0.07 18.71 15.45
N ARG A 101 -0.79 19.03 16.41
CA ARG A 101 -1.48 20.32 16.54
C ARG A 101 -1.05 21.05 17.79
N ALA A 102 -0.78 22.35 17.63
CA ALA A 102 -0.40 23.22 18.73
C ALA A 102 -1.56 23.32 19.74
N THR A 103 -1.21 23.18 21.02
CA THR A 103 -2.13 23.27 22.17
C THR A 103 -1.96 24.58 22.94
N ASP A 104 -0.74 25.11 22.93
CA ASP A 104 -0.32 26.29 23.70
C ASP A 104 0.23 27.39 22.77
N SER A 105 0.41 28.60 23.35
CA SER A 105 0.92 29.78 22.64
C SER A 105 2.40 29.69 22.25
N ASN A 106 3.20 28.88 22.96
CA ASN A 106 4.59 28.54 22.60
C ASN A 106 4.67 27.05 22.27
N PRO A 107 4.28 26.66 21.05
CA PRO A 107 4.08 25.26 20.70
C PRO A 107 5.42 24.53 20.60
N THR A 108 5.56 23.43 21.36
CA THR A 108 6.60 22.42 21.13
C THR A 108 5.96 21.12 20.66
N PRO A 109 6.62 20.30 19.82
CA PRO A 109 6.04 19.05 19.36
C PRO A 109 5.67 18.08 20.50
N GLU A 110 6.38 18.12 21.63
CA GLU A 110 6.15 17.25 22.79
C GLU A 110 4.89 17.63 23.59
N GLY A 111 4.52 18.91 23.61
CA GLY A 111 3.28 19.39 24.24
C GLY A 111 2.06 19.35 23.31
N ALA A 112 2.27 19.01 22.04
CA ALA A 112 1.26 19.04 21.00
C ALA A 112 0.28 17.86 21.08
N SER A 113 -0.89 18.02 20.45
CA SER A 113 -1.92 16.98 20.39
C SER A 113 -1.93 16.27 19.05
N VAL A 114 -2.13 14.95 19.07
CA VAL A 114 -2.42 14.12 17.89
C VAL A 114 -3.93 13.98 17.74
N VAL A 115 -4.42 14.00 16.50
CA VAL A 115 -5.85 13.77 16.23
C VAL A 115 -6.21 12.33 16.57
N ALA A 116 -7.29 12.13 17.32
CA ALA A 116 -7.70 10.80 17.81
C ALA A 116 -7.87 9.74 16.70
N SER A 117 -8.29 10.14 15.49
CA SER A 117 -8.37 9.21 14.34
C SER A 117 -7.01 8.66 13.92
N ASP A 118 -5.99 9.50 13.95
CA ASP A 118 -4.64 9.17 13.50
C ASP A 118 -3.97 8.27 14.56
N SER A 119 -4.23 8.53 15.85
CA SER A 119 -3.80 7.64 16.94
C SER A 119 -4.39 6.23 16.83
N VAL A 120 -5.67 6.11 16.45
CA VAL A 120 -6.32 4.80 16.23
C VAL A 120 -5.65 4.07 15.06
N LEU A 121 -5.42 4.75 13.94
CA LEU A 121 -4.75 4.18 12.77
C LEU A 121 -3.31 3.72 13.09
N VAL A 122 -2.56 4.52 13.84
CA VAL A 122 -1.23 4.14 14.35
C VAL A 122 -1.30 2.88 15.21
N GLY A 123 -2.27 2.80 16.12
CA GLY A 123 -2.50 1.60 16.95
C GLY A 123 -2.73 0.35 16.09
N GLU A 124 -3.52 0.45 15.03
CA GLU A 124 -3.76 -0.68 14.11
C GLU A 124 -2.53 -1.04 13.27
N VAL A 125 -1.70 -0.08 12.86
CA VAL A 125 -0.42 -0.39 12.19
C VAL A 125 0.51 -1.15 13.13
N LEU A 126 0.66 -0.68 14.38
CA LEU A 126 1.47 -1.36 15.39
C LEU A 126 0.92 -2.77 15.69
N SER A 127 -0.40 -2.91 15.77
CA SER A 127 -1.09 -4.19 15.92
C SER A 127 -0.81 -5.12 14.73
N GLY A 128 -0.99 -4.66 13.49
CA GLY A 128 -0.76 -5.45 12.28
C GLY A 128 0.69 -5.96 12.16
N VAL A 129 1.67 -5.09 12.40
CA VAL A 129 3.09 -5.49 12.38
C VAL A 129 3.41 -6.47 13.51
N SER A 130 2.92 -6.20 14.74
CA SER A 130 3.18 -7.07 15.89
C SER A 130 2.37 -8.38 15.87
N THR A 131 1.24 -8.45 15.17
CA THR A 131 0.42 -9.65 15.04
C THR A 131 0.86 -10.57 13.93
N LEU A 132 1.54 -10.12 12.87
CA LEU A 132 2.39 -11.06 12.12
C LEU A 132 3.49 -11.63 13.02
N GLY A 133 4.02 -10.79 13.93
CA GLY A 133 4.82 -11.14 15.11
C GLY A 133 4.16 -12.13 16.10
N GLY A 134 2.83 -12.19 16.16
CA GLY A 134 2.05 -12.74 17.27
C GLY A 134 1.10 -13.89 16.93
N VAL A 135 0.46 -13.89 15.75
CA VAL A 135 -0.35 -15.00 15.21
C VAL A 135 0.56 -16.09 14.66
N ALA A 136 1.79 -15.75 14.24
CA ALA A 136 2.83 -16.75 13.99
C ALA A 136 3.14 -17.58 15.25
N LYS A 137 3.13 -16.97 16.45
CA LYS A 137 3.31 -17.68 17.73
C LYS A 137 2.16 -18.64 18.06
N HIS A 138 0.95 -18.39 17.54
CA HIS A 138 -0.18 -19.30 17.74
C HIS A 138 -0.25 -20.45 16.72
N LYS A 139 0.44 -20.34 15.58
CA LYS A 139 0.63 -21.47 14.64
C LYS A 139 1.74 -22.43 15.07
N GLU A 140 2.58 -22.06 16.04
CA GLU A 140 3.59 -22.96 16.62
C GLU A 140 3.00 -24.08 17.50
N SER A 141 1.71 -24.01 17.84
CA SER A 141 1.06 -25.04 18.69
C SER A 141 0.64 -26.31 17.94
N GLU A 142 0.77 -26.38 16.62
CA GLU A 142 0.53 -27.61 15.83
C GLU A 142 1.80 -28.04 15.10
N GLY A 143 2.76 -28.55 15.88
CA GLY A 143 3.73 -29.58 15.50
C GLY A 143 4.45 -29.43 14.16
N ASP A 144 5.49 -28.60 14.11
CA ASP A 144 6.76 -28.98 13.47
C ASP A 144 7.86 -27.98 13.84
N THR A 145 8.95 -28.47 14.44
CA THR A 145 10.11 -27.66 14.84
C THR A 145 10.95 -27.25 13.64
N ALA A 146 10.82 -25.99 13.23
CA ALA A 146 11.91 -25.18 12.70
C ALA A 146 11.63 -23.72 13.09
N GLY A 147 12.47 -23.14 13.96
CA GLY A 147 12.34 -21.77 14.45
C GLY A 147 12.29 -20.77 13.29
N ARG A 148 11.08 -20.48 12.82
CA ARG A 148 10.83 -19.39 11.88
C ARG A 148 10.84 -18.13 12.71
N GLU A 149 11.98 -17.44 12.67
CA GLU A 149 12.12 -16.09 13.18
C GLU A 149 10.96 -15.26 12.63
N VAL A 150 10.08 -14.85 13.53
CA VAL A 150 8.90 -14.10 13.14
C VAL A 150 9.39 -12.70 12.77
N PRO A 151 9.16 -12.24 11.52
CA PRO A 151 9.67 -10.95 11.11
C PRO A 151 9.06 -9.87 12.00
N MET A 152 9.93 -9.15 12.70
CA MET A 152 9.59 -8.00 13.52
C MET A 152 10.70 -6.96 13.38
N PRO A 153 10.37 -5.67 13.28
CA PRO A 153 11.38 -4.61 13.29
C PRO A 153 12.21 -4.60 14.57
N ASP A 154 13.52 -4.38 14.42
CA ASP A 154 14.48 -4.16 15.51
C ASP A 154 14.19 -2.83 16.23
N ARG A 155 13.74 -1.82 15.48
CA ARG A 155 13.46 -0.47 16.00
C ARG A 155 12.14 0.06 15.46
N PHE A 156 11.33 0.59 16.38
CA PHE A 156 10.18 1.44 16.08
C PHE A 156 10.41 2.84 16.64
N GLN A 157 10.26 3.85 15.79
CA GLN A 157 10.33 5.25 16.17
C GLN A 157 9.04 5.97 15.76
N GLN A 158 8.63 6.91 16.58
CA GLN A 158 7.57 7.85 16.25
C GLN A 158 8.16 9.25 16.15
N THR A 159 7.93 9.91 15.02
CA THR A 159 8.43 11.26 14.74
C THR A 159 7.26 12.20 14.52
N LEU A 160 7.28 13.33 15.23
CA LEU A 160 6.22 14.33 15.21
C LEU A 160 6.58 15.48 14.27
N VAL A 161 5.61 15.88 13.45
CA VAL A 161 5.71 17.01 12.51
C VAL A 161 4.50 17.92 12.65
N TRP A 162 4.68 19.21 12.44
CA TRP A 162 3.58 20.17 12.55
C TRP A 162 2.57 19.99 11.43
N SER A 163 1.28 19.92 11.77
CA SER A 163 0.23 20.07 10.77
C SER A 163 0.22 21.50 10.21
N PRO A 164 -0.05 21.70 8.91
CA PRO A 164 -0.22 23.05 8.36
C PRO A 164 -1.28 23.88 9.10
N GLY A 165 -0.99 25.16 9.26
CA GLY A 165 -1.85 26.12 9.98
C GLY A 165 -1.74 26.09 11.50
N GLN A 166 -0.80 25.32 12.07
CA GLN A 166 -0.53 25.27 13.51
C GLN A 166 0.60 26.20 13.94
N VAL A 167 1.64 26.29 13.11
CA VAL A 167 2.79 27.20 13.27
C VAL A 167 3.07 27.86 11.92
N ASP A 168 4.12 28.69 11.85
CA ASP A 168 4.51 29.31 10.58
C ASP A 168 4.78 28.27 9.49
N LEU A 169 4.39 28.59 8.25
CA LEU A 169 4.54 27.68 7.12
C LEU A 169 5.99 27.29 6.85
N GLN A 170 6.95 28.19 7.09
CA GLN A 170 8.36 27.89 6.94
C GLN A 170 8.82 26.86 7.97
N ASP A 171 8.36 26.96 9.22
CA ASP A 171 8.68 26.00 10.28
C ASP A 171 8.06 24.63 10.02
N VAL A 172 6.81 24.60 9.52
CA VAL A 172 6.15 23.35 9.08
C VAL A 172 6.99 22.65 8.02
N ARG A 173 7.39 23.38 6.97
CA ARG A 173 8.16 22.84 5.84
C ARG A 173 9.57 22.44 6.26
N SER A 174 10.27 23.27 7.03
CA SER A 174 11.62 22.98 7.52
C SER A 174 11.65 21.69 8.32
N ARG A 175 10.73 21.54 9.29
CA ARG A 175 10.63 20.32 10.09
C ARG A 175 10.32 19.09 9.24
N ALA A 176 9.45 19.22 8.25
CA ALA A 176 9.12 18.13 7.34
C ALA A 176 10.33 17.69 6.51
N HIS A 177 11.08 18.65 5.97
CA HIS A 177 12.32 18.41 5.24
C HIS A 177 13.37 17.74 6.14
N ASP A 178 13.62 18.25 7.35
CA ASP A 178 14.61 17.67 8.26
C ASP A 178 14.31 16.19 8.54
N VAL A 179 13.04 15.84 8.76
CA VAL A 179 12.61 14.46 9.00
C VAL A 179 12.79 13.60 7.75
N PHE A 180 12.38 14.10 6.57
CA PHE A 180 12.44 13.32 5.34
C PHE A 180 13.88 13.14 4.83
N GLU A 181 14.71 14.18 4.87
CA GLU A 181 16.12 14.12 4.46
C GLU A 181 16.90 13.20 5.39
N SER A 182 16.70 13.30 6.72
CA SER A 182 17.27 12.33 7.66
C SER A 182 16.87 10.89 7.30
N TYR A 183 15.63 10.70 6.84
CA TYR A 183 15.16 9.39 6.41
C TYR A 183 15.74 8.91 5.07
N ILE A 184 16.08 9.81 4.15
CA ILE A 184 16.73 9.44 2.90
C ILE A 184 18.22 9.16 3.14
N ASP A 185 18.86 9.91 4.03
CA ASP A 185 20.30 9.86 4.27
C ASP A 185 20.75 8.59 5.00
N ASP A 186 19.95 8.02 5.93
CA ASP A 186 20.37 6.75 6.53
C ASP A 186 20.16 5.57 5.57
N THR A 187 21.19 4.73 5.47
CA THR A 187 21.20 3.53 4.64
C THR A 187 20.75 2.31 5.42
N GLY A 188 19.98 1.42 4.80
CA GLY A 188 19.63 0.12 5.37
C GLY A 188 18.19 -0.27 5.11
N ASP A 189 17.82 -1.41 5.69
CA ASP A 189 16.46 -1.95 5.58
C ASP A 189 15.50 -1.21 6.52
N ARG A 190 14.70 -0.30 5.95
CA ARG A 190 13.90 0.67 6.71
C ARG A 190 12.55 0.95 6.06
N GLY A 191 11.59 1.40 6.86
CA GLY A 191 10.27 1.85 6.40
C GLY A 191 9.84 3.15 7.07
N MET A 192 9.29 4.09 6.28
CA MET A 192 8.59 5.27 6.78
C MET A 192 7.10 5.11 6.50
N ILE A 193 6.27 5.33 7.53
CA ILE A 193 4.82 5.32 7.40
C ILE A 193 4.30 6.70 7.82
N CYS A 194 3.88 7.48 6.83
CA CYS A 194 3.23 8.76 7.03
C CYS A 194 1.73 8.56 7.27
N VAL A 195 1.26 8.98 8.44
CA VAL A 195 -0.16 8.98 8.78
C VAL A 195 -0.75 10.36 8.49
N GLY A 196 -1.81 10.40 7.68
CA GLY A 196 -2.50 11.62 7.30
C GLY A 196 -2.35 12.00 5.83
N SER A 197 -2.85 13.18 5.47
CA SER A 197 -2.64 13.81 4.16
C SER A 197 -1.76 15.04 4.34
N ILE A 198 -1.42 15.75 3.26
CA ILE A 198 -0.75 17.06 3.33
C ILE A 198 -1.46 18.06 4.26
N LYS A 199 -2.77 17.92 4.53
CA LYS A 199 -3.51 18.76 5.51
C LYS A 199 -3.08 18.54 6.96
N SER A 200 -2.49 17.39 7.29
CA SER A 200 -2.10 17.04 8.66
C SER A 200 -0.63 16.65 8.78
N ASN A 201 -0.03 16.08 7.74
CA ASN A 201 1.33 15.61 7.71
C ASN A 201 2.05 16.10 6.43
N PRO A 202 2.91 17.13 6.53
CA PRO A 202 3.60 17.71 5.39
C PRO A 202 4.67 16.80 4.75
N VAL A 203 5.11 15.73 5.43
CA VAL A 203 6.11 14.79 4.88
C VAL A 203 5.53 13.97 3.72
N VAL A 204 4.21 13.75 3.69
CA VAL A 204 3.51 13.06 2.60
C VAL A 204 3.83 13.66 1.23
N GLU A 205 3.96 14.98 1.16
CA GLU A 205 4.26 15.69 -0.08
C GLU A 205 5.70 15.45 -0.56
N LEU A 206 6.66 15.35 0.37
CA LEU A 206 8.05 15.04 0.05
C LEU A 206 8.20 13.61 -0.45
N LEU A 207 7.46 12.68 0.16
CA LEU A 207 7.38 11.30 -0.30
C LEU A 207 6.85 11.23 -1.74
N PHE A 208 5.74 11.93 -2.05
CA PHE A 208 5.22 11.97 -3.41
C PHE A 208 6.14 12.69 -4.39
N SER A 209 6.88 13.72 -3.95
CA SER A 209 7.93 14.36 -4.76
C SER A 209 9.04 13.37 -5.12
N ASP A 210 9.52 12.58 -4.17
CA ASP A 210 10.55 11.55 -4.43
C ASP A 210 10.05 10.43 -5.35
N VAL A 211 8.75 10.08 -5.28
CA VAL A 211 8.14 9.05 -6.12
C VAL A 211 7.87 9.55 -7.54
N PHE A 212 7.16 10.67 -7.67
CA PHE A 212 6.60 11.13 -8.95
C PHE A 212 7.34 12.31 -9.57
N GLY A 213 8.41 12.80 -8.93
CA GLY A 213 9.23 13.90 -9.46
C GLY A 213 8.54 15.27 -9.42
N CYS A 214 7.49 15.44 -8.61
CA CYS A 214 6.83 16.73 -8.44
C CYS A 214 7.68 17.69 -7.59
N THR A 215 7.39 18.99 -7.68
CA THR A 215 7.97 19.98 -6.75
C THR A 215 7.11 20.03 -5.49
N PRO A 216 7.67 19.72 -4.30
CA PRO A 216 6.87 19.66 -3.08
C PRO A 216 6.39 21.06 -2.69
N TYR A 217 5.21 21.12 -2.10
CA TYR A 217 4.60 22.36 -1.58
C TYR A 217 4.34 23.45 -2.63
N VAL A 218 4.15 23.06 -3.88
CA VAL A 218 3.75 23.94 -4.99
C VAL A 218 2.41 23.47 -5.52
N THR A 219 1.45 24.39 -5.65
CA THR A 219 0.12 24.06 -6.16
C THR A 219 0.15 23.68 -7.64
N GLU A 220 -0.54 22.61 -7.98
CA GLU A 220 -0.81 22.21 -9.37
C GLU A 220 -2.24 22.60 -9.83
N ASP A 221 -2.92 23.49 -9.11
CA ASP A 221 -4.27 23.94 -9.49
C ASP A 221 -4.30 24.62 -10.87
N ASP A 222 -3.22 25.30 -11.27
CA ASP A 222 -3.16 26.09 -12.51
C ASP A 222 -2.31 25.46 -13.61
N VAL A 223 -2.04 24.14 -13.56
CA VAL A 223 -1.45 23.43 -14.70
C VAL A 223 -2.35 23.52 -15.93
N ASP A 224 -1.76 23.50 -17.13
CA ASP A 224 -2.52 23.71 -18.37
C ASP A 224 -3.57 22.64 -18.64
N ASP A 225 -3.28 21.38 -18.27
CA ASP A 225 -4.11 20.21 -18.54
C ASP A 225 -4.00 19.18 -17.39
N VAL A 226 -5.05 18.38 -17.17
CA VAL A 226 -5.07 17.37 -16.09
C VAL A 226 -4.03 16.26 -16.31
N SER A 227 -3.64 16.01 -17.56
CA SER A 227 -2.53 15.13 -17.88
C SER A 227 -1.19 15.72 -17.45
N ALA A 228 -1.07 17.02 -17.14
CA ALA A 228 0.16 17.65 -16.68
C ALA A 228 0.41 17.49 -15.17
N ARG A 229 -0.61 17.07 -14.39
CA ARG A 229 -0.45 16.79 -12.95
C ARG A 229 0.64 15.76 -12.68
N SER A 230 1.34 15.86 -11.58
CA SER A 230 2.44 14.93 -11.30
C SER A 230 1.96 13.61 -10.68
N CYS A 231 1.00 13.69 -9.75
CA CYS A 231 0.47 12.52 -9.05
C CYS A 231 -0.70 11.88 -9.84
N PRO A 232 -0.88 10.54 -9.78
CA PRO A 232 -1.99 9.83 -10.42
C PRO A 232 -3.30 9.88 -9.60
N PHE A 233 -3.28 10.59 -8.47
CA PHE A 233 -4.41 10.86 -7.60
C PHE A 233 -4.32 12.32 -7.15
N PHE A 234 -5.46 12.86 -6.72
CA PHE A 234 -5.59 14.26 -6.33
C PHE A 234 -6.58 14.38 -5.18
N LEU A 235 -6.16 15.02 -4.09
CA LEU A 235 -7.02 15.34 -2.95
C LEU A 235 -7.62 16.74 -3.12
N ARG A 236 -8.90 16.84 -3.47
CA ARG A 236 -9.62 18.12 -3.50
C ARG A 236 -10.02 18.54 -2.10
N TYR A 237 -9.45 19.65 -1.63
CA TYR A 237 -9.71 20.21 -0.29
C TYR A 237 -11.16 20.65 -0.13
N ARG A 238 -11.71 20.60 1.09
CA ARG A 238 -12.97 21.30 1.37
C ARG A 238 -12.75 22.81 1.38
N ASP A 239 -13.82 23.55 1.13
CA ASP A 239 -13.77 25.00 1.13
C ASP A 239 -13.41 25.55 2.53
N THR A 240 -13.73 24.79 3.58
CA THR A 240 -13.44 25.10 4.99
C THR A 240 -12.11 24.54 5.50
N ASP A 241 -11.47 23.63 4.76
CA ASP A 241 -10.22 23.03 5.21
C ASP A 241 -9.04 24.00 4.99
N PRO A 242 -7.94 23.85 5.75
CA PRO A 242 -6.64 24.40 5.35
C PRO A 242 -6.27 23.92 3.95
N LYS A 243 -5.74 24.83 3.12
CA LYS A 243 -5.35 24.57 1.73
C LYS A 243 -3.85 24.80 1.55
N PRO A 244 -2.98 23.99 2.17
CA PRO A 244 -1.55 24.10 1.92
C PRO A 244 -1.26 23.82 0.45
N ASP A 245 -0.32 24.56 -0.13
CA ASP A 245 0.17 24.30 -1.48
C ASP A 245 0.70 22.86 -1.58
N SER A 246 0.36 22.17 -2.67
CA SER A 246 0.66 20.75 -2.88
C SER A 246 0.47 20.37 -4.35
N ALA A 247 1.30 19.46 -4.84
CA ALA A 247 1.13 18.78 -6.10
C ALA A 247 0.08 17.66 -6.00
N SER A 248 -0.01 16.99 -4.86
CA SER A 248 -0.94 15.88 -4.61
C SER A 248 -2.36 16.31 -4.19
N ALA A 249 -2.57 17.60 -3.94
CA ALA A 249 -3.82 18.14 -3.41
C ALA A 249 -4.06 19.60 -3.83
N GLY A 250 -5.29 20.08 -3.74
CA GLY A 250 -5.63 21.42 -4.24
C GLY A 250 -7.13 21.70 -4.28
N THR A 251 -7.53 22.67 -5.10
CA THR A 251 -8.92 23.08 -5.27
C THR A 251 -9.52 22.70 -6.62
N ARG A 252 -8.69 22.48 -7.64
CA ARG A 252 -9.12 22.12 -8.99
C ARG A 252 -8.14 21.14 -9.66
N LEU A 253 -8.59 20.45 -10.70
CA LEU A 253 -7.74 19.49 -11.41
C LEU A 253 -6.75 20.19 -12.35
N SER A 254 -7.16 21.26 -13.03
CA SER A 254 -6.29 22.09 -13.86
C SER A 254 -6.88 23.49 -14.03
N LYS A 255 -6.19 24.35 -14.79
CA LYS A 255 -6.71 25.66 -15.20
C LYS A 255 -8.04 25.55 -15.98
N ASN A 256 -8.23 24.45 -16.71
CA ASN A 256 -9.36 24.27 -17.63
C ASN A 256 -10.39 23.24 -17.13
N GLU A 257 -10.07 22.46 -16.10
CA GLU A 257 -10.94 21.41 -15.54
C GLU A 257 -11.13 21.60 -14.04
N ASP A 258 -12.39 21.77 -13.64
CA ASP A 258 -12.77 21.96 -12.24
C ASP A 258 -12.86 20.62 -11.49
N ALA A 259 -12.78 20.68 -10.16
CA ALA A 259 -12.99 19.58 -9.24
C ALA A 259 -14.12 19.94 -8.28
N PRO A 260 -15.39 19.77 -8.71
CA PRO A 260 -16.54 20.35 -8.01
C PRO A 260 -16.79 19.75 -6.62
N GLN A 261 -16.30 18.54 -6.35
CA GLN A 261 -16.65 17.77 -5.16
C GLN A 261 -15.40 17.48 -4.32
N PRO A 262 -15.38 17.82 -3.01
CA PRO A 262 -14.23 17.55 -2.16
C PRO A 262 -14.08 16.07 -1.83
N GLY A 263 -12.84 15.57 -1.92
CA GLY A 263 -12.49 14.17 -1.74
C GLY A 263 -11.34 13.76 -2.66
N PHE A 264 -11.20 12.46 -2.93
CA PHE A 264 -10.15 11.95 -3.80
C PHE A 264 -10.63 11.81 -5.24
N TYR A 265 -9.82 12.31 -6.17
CA TYR A 265 -9.87 12.03 -7.59
C TYR A 265 -8.70 11.14 -7.97
N PHE A 266 -8.85 10.38 -9.04
CA PHE A 266 -7.78 9.55 -9.60
C PHE A 266 -7.85 9.52 -11.12
N GLU A 267 -6.71 9.22 -11.71
CA GLU A 267 -6.57 9.06 -13.16
C GLU A 267 -6.92 7.63 -13.59
N LYS A 268 -7.73 7.50 -14.64
CA LYS A 268 -8.11 6.23 -15.28
C LYS A 268 -7.04 5.73 -16.25
N ASN A 269 -7.16 4.48 -16.70
CA ASN A 269 -6.26 3.92 -17.71
C ASN A 269 -6.22 4.75 -19.01
N ASP A 270 -7.31 5.43 -19.38
CA ASP A 270 -7.40 6.28 -20.58
C ASP A 270 -6.87 7.72 -20.39
N GLY A 271 -6.42 8.08 -19.18
CA GLY A 271 -5.90 9.41 -18.85
C GLY A 271 -6.97 10.40 -18.39
N THR A 272 -8.25 10.03 -18.40
CA THR A 272 -9.31 10.84 -17.83
C THR A 272 -9.32 10.75 -16.30
N TRP A 273 -9.91 11.74 -15.63
CA TRP A 273 -9.98 11.77 -14.17
C TRP A 273 -11.39 11.47 -13.65
N GLU A 274 -11.48 10.74 -12.55
CA GLU A 274 -12.74 10.40 -11.90
C GLU A 274 -12.70 10.68 -10.41
N PHE A 275 -13.86 11.08 -9.90
CA PHE A 275 -14.08 11.27 -8.48
C PHE A 275 -14.43 9.95 -7.81
N ALA A 276 -13.68 9.58 -6.78
CA ALA A 276 -13.94 8.36 -6.00
C ALA A 276 -14.99 8.55 -4.89
N GLY A 277 -15.27 9.80 -4.49
CA GLY A 277 -16.24 10.12 -3.46
C GLY A 277 -17.68 10.07 -3.97
N GLY A 278 -18.30 8.90 -4.09
CA GLY A 278 -19.75 8.87 -4.38
C GLY A 278 -20.58 9.76 -3.42
N THR A 279 -21.82 10.10 -3.78
CA THR A 279 -22.75 10.79 -2.87
C THR A 279 -22.82 10.02 -1.55
N ASN A 280 -22.58 10.69 -0.42
CA ASN A 280 -22.52 10.07 0.92
C ASN A 280 -21.43 9.00 1.11
N LYS A 281 -20.30 9.10 0.40
CA LYS A 281 -19.13 8.25 0.65
C LYS A 281 -17.99 9.03 1.32
N ASP A 282 -17.33 8.40 2.27
CA ASP A 282 -16.00 8.80 2.75
C ASP A 282 -14.94 8.01 1.97
N THR A 283 -13.76 8.59 1.76
CA THR A 283 -12.68 7.95 1.00
C THR A 283 -11.36 8.04 1.75
N ALA A 284 -10.53 7.00 1.64
CA ALA A 284 -9.17 6.95 2.11
C ALA A 284 -8.22 6.49 1.00
N LEU A 285 -6.94 6.81 1.13
CA LEU A 285 -5.83 6.43 0.27
C LEU A 285 -4.85 5.56 1.08
N VAL A 286 -4.50 4.41 0.53
CA VAL A 286 -3.35 3.60 0.95
C VAL A 286 -2.36 3.62 -0.20
N PHE A 287 -1.20 4.21 0.02
CA PHE A 287 -0.11 4.23 -0.95
C PHE A 287 1.15 3.66 -0.31
N TYR A 288 1.89 2.83 -1.02
CA TYR A 288 3.24 2.44 -0.65
C TYR A 288 4.12 2.24 -1.87
N ILE A 289 5.42 2.48 -1.69
CA ILE A 289 6.46 2.09 -2.62
C ILE A 289 7.57 1.38 -1.84
N TYR A 290 7.95 0.20 -2.31
CA TYR A 290 9.13 -0.50 -1.84
C TYR A 290 10.19 -0.50 -2.93
N ARG A 291 11.36 0.06 -2.61
CA ARG A 291 12.51 0.13 -3.51
C ARG A 291 13.50 -0.95 -3.13
N GLU A 292 13.48 -2.06 -3.85
CA GLU A 292 14.26 -3.25 -3.50
C GLU A 292 15.76 -2.96 -3.41
N ALA A 293 16.29 -2.17 -4.34
CA ALA A 293 17.70 -1.81 -4.39
C ALA A 293 18.16 -1.02 -3.16
N LEU A 294 17.25 -0.29 -2.50
CA LEU A 294 17.54 0.51 -1.32
C LEU A 294 17.13 -0.20 -0.03
N GLY A 295 16.32 -1.27 -0.09
CA GLY A 295 15.67 -1.85 1.08
C GLY A 295 14.72 -0.87 1.76
N ARG A 296 14.16 0.09 1.02
CA ARG A 296 13.41 1.24 1.55
C ARG A 296 11.92 1.14 1.24
N LEU A 297 11.08 1.20 2.28
CA LEU A 297 9.62 1.26 2.18
C LEU A 297 9.10 2.65 2.54
N ASP A 298 8.42 3.30 1.62
CA ASP A 298 7.72 4.57 1.87
C ASP A 298 6.22 4.32 1.79
N MET A 299 5.45 4.70 2.82
CA MET A 299 4.01 4.44 2.91
C MET A 299 3.24 5.69 3.37
N VAL A 300 2.05 5.89 2.79
CA VAL A 300 1.08 6.92 3.15
C VAL A 300 -0.26 6.26 3.45
N LEU A 301 -0.78 6.50 4.65
CA LEU A 301 -2.11 6.06 5.08
C LEU A 301 -2.97 7.29 5.38
N SER A 302 -3.91 7.59 4.50
CA SER A 302 -4.57 8.89 4.47
C SER A 302 -6.09 8.79 4.39
N GLY A 303 -6.83 9.26 5.39
CA GLY A 303 -8.27 9.46 5.29
C GLY A 303 -8.60 10.88 4.84
N PHE A 304 -9.60 11.04 3.96
CA PHE A 304 -10.11 12.37 3.61
C PHE A 304 -10.71 13.11 4.83
N SER A 305 -11.33 12.35 5.73
CA SER A 305 -11.96 12.77 6.97
C SER A 305 -11.46 11.93 8.16
N GLY A 306 -11.61 12.44 9.39
CA GLY A 306 -11.27 11.65 10.59
C GLY A 306 -12.09 10.35 10.70
N ARG A 307 -13.31 10.33 10.15
CA ARG A 307 -14.12 9.11 10.01
C ARG A 307 -13.47 8.14 9.02
N ALA A 308 -13.08 8.60 7.83
CA ALA A 308 -12.38 7.79 6.84
C ALA A 308 -11.08 7.19 7.41
N THR A 309 -10.30 7.97 8.16
CA THR A 309 -9.08 7.48 8.82
C THR A 309 -9.36 6.38 9.83
N ARG A 310 -10.42 6.50 10.65
CA ARG A 310 -10.82 5.45 11.60
C ARG A 310 -11.33 4.19 10.90
N LEU A 311 -12.09 4.35 9.82
CA LEU A 311 -12.58 3.23 9.02
C LEU A 311 -11.42 2.54 8.29
N LEU A 312 -10.41 3.30 7.85
CA LEU A 312 -9.17 2.74 7.30
C LEU A 312 -8.44 1.86 8.32
N ALA A 313 -8.33 2.31 9.57
CA ALA A 313 -7.74 1.52 10.65
C ALA A 313 -8.44 0.15 10.79
N LYS A 314 -9.78 0.15 10.88
CA LYS A 314 -10.58 -1.08 10.90
C LYS A 314 -10.41 -1.93 9.63
N THR A 315 -10.28 -1.29 8.48
CA THR A 315 -10.09 -1.98 7.19
C THR A 315 -8.75 -2.69 7.15
N LEU A 316 -7.67 -2.04 7.57
CA LEU A 316 -6.34 -2.64 7.68
C LEU A 316 -6.35 -3.85 8.62
N ALA A 317 -7.00 -3.73 9.77
CA ALA A 317 -7.09 -4.80 10.76
C ALA A 317 -7.75 -6.09 10.22
N ILE A 318 -8.79 -5.96 9.39
CA ILE A 318 -9.61 -7.10 8.93
C ILE A 318 -9.20 -7.56 7.53
N ARG A 319 -8.81 -6.63 6.66
CA ARG A 319 -8.64 -6.80 5.21
C ARG A 319 -7.31 -6.25 4.71
N GLY A 320 -6.30 -6.06 5.57
CA GLY A 320 -5.00 -5.52 5.18
C GLY A 320 -4.32 -6.28 4.03
N GLU A 321 -4.55 -7.59 3.94
CA GLU A 321 -4.05 -8.45 2.86
C GLU A 321 -4.64 -8.11 1.48
N GLU A 322 -5.73 -7.34 1.39
CA GLU A 322 -6.31 -6.91 0.12
C GLU A 322 -5.62 -5.68 -0.49
N PHE A 323 -4.70 -5.04 0.24
CA PHE A 323 -3.77 -4.04 -0.32
C PHE A 323 -2.57 -4.71 -1.02
N TRP A 324 -2.81 -5.91 -1.54
CA TRP A 324 -1.86 -6.80 -2.20
C TRP A 324 -2.60 -7.66 -3.24
N PRO A 325 -2.02 -7.99 -4.40
CA PRO A 325 -0.66 -7.68 -4.89
C PRO A 325 -0.46 -6.21 -5.26
N PRO A 326 0.79 -5.72 -5.35
CA PRO A 326 1.09 -4.36 -5.78
C PRO A 326 0.54 -4.10 -7.19
N ILE A 327 0.21 -2.84 -7.47
CA ILE A 327 -0.43 -2.45 -8.73
C ILE A 327 0.57 -2.15 -9.84
N TYR A 328 1.84 -1.94 -9.49
CA TYR A 328 2.92 -1.63 -10.41
C TYR A 328 4.24 -2.21 -9.88
N GLU A 329 4.95 -2.93 -10.74
CA GLU A 329 6.26 -3.51 -10.44
C GLU A 329 7.16 -3.34 -11.66
N LYS A 330 8.20 -2.50 -11.56
CA LYS A 330 9.16 -2.29 -12.63
C LYS A 330 10.47 -1.73 -12.09
N SER A 331 11.59 -2.22 -12.62
CA SER A 331 12.94 -1.71 -12.30
C SER A 331 13.27 -1.72 -10.79
N GLY A 332 12.71 -2.66 -10.02
CA GLY A 332 12.93 -2.75 -8.57
C GLY A 332 12.06 -1.80 -7.73
N ASP A 333 11.18 -1.01 -8.35
CA ASP A 333 10.13 -0.26 -7.66
C ASP A 333 8.84 -1.09 -7.63
N ILE A 334 8.34 -1.35 -6.42
CA ILE A 334 7.09 -2.07 -6.16
C ILE A 334 6.10 -1.09 -5.53
N ILE A 335 5.02 -0.77 -6.23
CA ILE A 335 4.04 0.24 -5.81
C ILE A 335 2.68 -0.40 -5.58
N GLY A 336 2.09 -0.16 -4.41
CA GLY A 336 0.67 -0.35 -4.16
C GLY A 336 -0.01 1.00 -3.98
N ALA A 337 -1.09 1.27 -4.71
CA ALA A 337 -1.91 2.45 -4.49
C ALA A 337 -3.39 2.09 -4.59
N TYR A 338 -4.15 2.39 -3.54
CA TYR A 338 -5.54 1.98 -3.41
C TYR A 338 -6.36 3.11 -2.84
N LEU A 339 -7.54 3.30 -3.40
CA LEU A 339 -8.60 4.09 -2.78
C LEU A 339 -9.56 3.15 -2.06
N VAL A 340 -9.96 3.54 -0.85
CA VAL A 340 -10.97 2.81 -0.09
C VAL A 340 -12.18 3.70 0.11
N THR A 341 -13.35 3.26 -0.34
CA THR A 341 -14.59 4.01 -0.14
C THR A 341 -15.46 3.36 0.93
N TYR A 342 -16.16 4.22 1.68
CA TYR A 342 -17.02 3.84 2.80
C TYR A 342 -18.36 4.52 2.65
N GLU A 343 -19.44 3.74 2.59
CA GLU A 343 -20.79 4.29 2.59
C GLU A 343 -21.11 4.94 3.95
N ARG A 344 -21.76 6.09 3.90
CA ARG A 344 -22.34 6.75 5.06
C ARG A 344 -23.80 6.31 5.21
N PRO A 345 -24.20 5.76 6.37
CA PRO A 345 -25.61 5.50 6.66
C PRO A 345 -26.45 6.77 6.47
N GLU A 346 -27.65 6.62 5.92
CA GLU A 346 -28.54 7.75 5.61
C GLU A 346 -29.17 8.39 6.86
N ASP A 347 -29.14 7.73 8.02
CA ASP A 347 -29.78 8.18 9.25
C ASP A 347 -28.82 8.45 10.42
N THR A 348 -29.04 9.61 11.05
CA THR A 348 -28.57 10.11 12.36
C THR A 348 -27.09 10.44 12.57
N GLU A 349 -26.74 11.74 12.44
CA GLU A 349 -25.60 12.32 13.16
C GLU A 349 -25.87 12.34 14.67
N SER A 350 -25.71 11.21 15.36
CA SER A 350 -25.58 11.21 16.81
C SER A 350 -24.11 11.35 17.20
N ARG A 351 -23.84 12.15 18.25
CA ARG A 351 -22.49 12.40 18.76
C ARG A 351 -21.80 11.11 19.25
N ASP A 352 -22.58 10.07 19.55
CA ASP A 352 -22.11 8.75 19.97
C ASP A 352 -21.66 7.85 18.80
N GLU A 353 -22.07 8.13 17.56
CA GLU A 353 -21.58 7.38 16.39
C GLU A 353 -20.11 7.65 16.06
N ALA A 354 -19.57 8.78 16.51
CA ALA A 354 -18.13 9.04 16.45
C ALA A 354 -17.31 8.00 17.25
N LEU A 355 -17.96 7.30 18.20
CA LEU A 355 -17.39 6.20 18.97
C LEU A 355 -17.76 4.82 18.40
N PHE A 356 -18.91 4.68 17.73
CA PHE A 356 -19.47 3.37 17.33
C PHE A 356 -19.44 3.05 15.82
N ASN A 357 -19.08 3.98 14.93
CA ASN A 357 -18.79 3.78 13.51
C ASN A 357 -19.56 2.61 12.82
N PRO A 358 -20.90 2.66 12.73
CA PRO A 358 -21.64 1.77 11.86
C PRO A 358 -21.22 2.07 10.41
N SER A 359 -20.58 1.11 9.74
CA SER A 359 -20.14 1.25 8.36
C SER A 359 -20.83 0.22 7.47
N GLY A 360 -21.24 0.66 6.27
CA GLY A 360 -21.45 -0.24 5.14
C GLY A 360 -20.15 -0.96 4.73
N PRO A 361 -20.21 -1.88 3.76
CA PRO A 361 -19.03 -2.61 3.30
C PRO A 361 -17.98 -1.65 2.73
N ALA A 362 -16.72 -1.84 3.08
CA ALA A 362 -15.62 -1.09 2.48
C ALA A 362 -15.36 -1.59 1.05
N GLU A 363 -15.17 -0.69 0.10
CA GLU A 363 -14.77 -1.02 -1.27
C GLU A 363 -13.31 -0.61 -1.46
N ILE A 364 -12.43 -1.59 -1.64
CA ILE A 364 -10.99 -1.36 -1.89
C ILE A 364 -10.78 -1.40 -3.41
N MET A 365 -10.31 -0.29 -3.97
CA MET A 365 -10.12 -0.10 -5.40
C MET A 365 -8.64 0.18 -5.69
N PRO A 366 -7.93 -0.72 -6.40
CA PRO A 366 -6.57 -0.43 -6.85
C PRO A 366 -6.60 0.71 -7.87
N LEU A 367 -5.62 1.62 -7.78
CA LEU A 367 -5.45 2.64 -8.81
C LEU A 367 -5.03 1.99 -10.13
N PRO A 368 -5.41 2.58 -11.28
CA PRO A 368 -5.12 2.00 -12.59
C PRO A 368 -3.61 1.95 -12.87
N THR A 369 -3.09 0.77 -13.23
CA THR A 369 -1.65 0.54 -13.46
C THR A 369 -1.06 1.47 -14.51
N GLU A 370 -1.79 1.75 -15.59
CA GLU A 370 -1.32 2.64 -16.66
C GLU A 370 -1.18 4.09 -16.19
N ALA A 371 -2.02 4.53 -15.25
CA ALA A 371 -1.89 5.86 -14.65
C ALA A 371 -0.60 5.97 -13.84
N ILE A 372 -0.30 4.97 -12.99
CA ILE A 372 0.97 4.94 -12.24
C ILE A 372 2.16 4.92 -13.20
N ALA A 373 2.13 4.04 -14.21
CA ALA A 373 3.22 3.89 -15.17
C ALA A 373 3.50 5.20 -15.93
N ARG A 374 2.45 5.95 -16.33
CA ARG A 374 2.59 7.26 -16.97
C ARG A 374 3.28 8.29 -16.08
N ARG A 375 3.02 8.30 -14.77
CA ARG A 375 3.66 9.24 -13.84
C ARG A 375 5.10 8.84 -13.54
N MET A 376 5.35 7.55 -13.32
CA MET A 376 6.70 7.02 -13.11
C MET A 376 7.63 7.24 -14.31
N ALA A 377 7.11 7.23 -15.54
CA ALA A 377 7.91 7.45 -16.75
C ALA A 377 8.35 8.91 -16.98
N ARG A 378 7.82 9.86 -16.21
CA ARG A 378 8.16 11.30 -16.32
C ARG A 378 9.25 11.74 -15.34
N ARG A 379 9.51 10.92 -14.33
CA ARG A 379 10.65 11.03 -13.43
C ARG A 379 11.92 10.70 -14.19
#